data_AF-A0A2M7U7Y0-F1
#
_entry.id   AF-A0A2M7U7Y0-F1
#
_cell.length_a   1.000
_cell.length_b   1.000
_cell.length_c   1.000
_cell.angle_alpha   90.00
_cell.angle_beta   90.00
_cell.angle_gamma   90.00
#
_symmetry.space_group_name_H-M   'P 1'
#
loop_
_entity.id
_entity.type
_entity.pdbx_description
1 polymer ?
#
loop_
_entity_poly.entity_id
_entity_poly.type
_entity_poly.pdbx_seq_one_letter_code
_entity_poly.pdbx_strand_id
1 'polypeptide(L)'
;VKFFSSRADISQASFSIDNSYIFSTPSQARANGQEKVRLTVFILNNQGLGVLGKKIFIGTNPSLNIEAIQGLTDNYGKAYFDISSSKAGEYFLEIKVDDKALKSKAHLVFN
;
A
#
# COMPACT_ATOMS: atom_id res chain seq x y z
N VAL A 1 -13.26 3.38 -41.39
CA VAL A 1 -13.50 4.13 -40.14
C VAL A 1 -12.25 3.98 -39.27
N LYS A 2 -11.41 5.02 -39.19
CA LYS A 2 -10.15 4.97 -38.43
C LYS A 2 -10.46 5.36 -36.98
N PHE A 3 -10.42 4.39 -36.08
CA PHE A 3 -10.62 4.62 -34.65
C PHE A 3 -9.33 5.18 -34.05
N PHE A 4 -9.33 6.47 -33.74
CA PHE A 4 -8.33 7.05 -32.83
C PHE A 4 -8.77 6.73 -31.40
N SER A 5 -8.26 5.64 -30.83
CA SER A 5 -8.26 5.48 -29.38
C SER A 5 -7.16 6.37 -28.84
N SER A 6 -7.54 7.60 -28.49
CA SER A 6 -6.71 8.47 -27.66
C SER A 6 -6.62 7.80 -26.28
N ARG A 7 -5.64 6.91 -26.12
CA ARG A 7 -5.18 6.55 -24.80
C ARG A 7 -4.47 7.79 -24.31
N ALA A 8 -5.17 8.60 -23.52
CA ALA A 8 -4.48 9.52 -22.65
C ALA A 8 -3.49 8.66 -21.85
N ASP A 9 -2.21 8.75 -22.22
CA ASP A 9 -1.12 8.64 -21.25
C ASP A 9 -1.39 9.81 -20.30
N ILE A 10 -2.36 9.63 -19.41
CA ILE A 10 -2.49 10.43 -18.20
C ILE A 10 -1.09 10.35 -17.64
N SER A 11 -0.37 11.46 -17.63
CA SER A 11 1.00 11.57 -17.16
C SER A 11 1.02 11.13 -15.70
N GLN A 12 1.00 9.82 -15.48
CA GLN A 12 1.05 9.23 -14.19
C GLN A 12 2.49 9.49 -13.79
N ALA A 13 2.68 10.49 -12.93
CA ALA A 13 3.98 10.86 -12.43
C ALA A 13 4.74 9.57 -12.13
N SER A 14 5.87 9.40 -12.82
CA SER A 14 6.66 8.19 -12.73
C SER A 14 7.15 8.06 -11.29
N PHE A 15 6.90 6.92 -10.65
CA PHE A 15 7.37 6.64 -9.30
C PHE A 15 8.55 5.68 -9.35
N SER A 16 9.36 5.74 -8.29
CA SER A 16 10.54 4.91 -8.09
C SER A 16 10.20 3.77 -7.14
N ILE A 17 10.38 2.52 -7.60
CA ILE A 17 10.21 1.35 -6.73
C ILE A 17 11.26 1.37 -5.61
N ASP A 18 12.49 1.79 -5.92
CA ASP A 18 13.61 1.77 -4.97
C ASP A 18 13.49 2.85 -3.89
N ASN A 19 12.95 4.02 -4.21
CA ASN A 19 12.74 5.09 -3.22
C ASN A 19 11.43 4.91 -2.43
N SER A 20 10.49 4.08 -2.90
CA SER A 20 9.21 3.86 -2.24
C SER A 20 9.36 2.86 -1.10
N TYR A 21 8.71 3.14 0.03
CA TYR A 21 8.82 2.33 1.23
C TYR A 21 7.50 2.23 1.98
N ILE A 22 7.46 1.35 2.97
CA ILE A 22 6.29 1.08 3.79
C ILE A 22 6.70 0.98 5.24
N PHE A 23 5.79 1.31 6.14
CA PHE A 23 5.96 1.05 7.57
C PHE A 23 4.63 0.70 8.23
N SER A 24 4.70 -0.12 9.26
CA SER A 24 3.57 -0.53 10.08
C SER A 24 3.73 -0.02 11.52
N THR A 25 2.66 0.53 12.09
CA THR A 25 2.63 1.01 13.47
C THR A 25 1.31 0.68 14.14
N PRO A 26 1.30 0.05 15.33
CA PRO A 26 2.42 -0.60 15.99
C PRO A 26 3.01 -1.78 15.17
N SER A 27 4.22 -2.23 15.47
CA SER A 27 4.83 -3.39 14.80
C SER A 27 4.13 -4.71 15.12
N GLN A 28 3.39 -4.75 16.23
CA GLN A 28 2.62 -5.90 16.70
C GLN A 28 1.30 -5.46 17.35
N ALA A 29 0.29 -6.32 17.26
CA ALA A 29 -1.04 -6.11 17.85
C ALA A 29 -1.60 -7.43 18.40
N ARG A 30 -2.64 -7.37 19.24
CA ARG A 30 -3.36 -8.57 19.70
C ARG A 30 -4.24 -9.14 18.58
N ALA A 31 -4.28 -10.46 18.49
CA ALA A 31 -5.14 -11.19 17.56
C ALA A 31 -6.61 -11.28 18.02
N ASN A 32 -7.19 -10.17 18.49
CA ASN A 32 -8.56 -10.12 19.02
C ASN A 32 -9.59 -9.61 18.00
N GLY A 33 -9.17 -9.35 16.76
CA GLY A 33 -10.00 -8.76 15.69
C GLY A 33 -10.29 -7.26 15.86
N GLN A 34 -9.91 -6.65 16.98
CA GLN A 34 -10.19 -5.24 17.31
C GLN A 34 -8.96 -4.35 17.24
N GLU A 35 -7.80 -4.84 17.71
CA GLU A 35 -6.56 -4.07 17.62
C GLU A 35 -6.09 -3.97 16.17
N LYS A 36 -5.65 -2.76 15.81
CA LYS A 36 -5.31 -2.40 14.45
C LYS A 36 -3.84 -2.02 14.35
N VAL A 37 -3.21 -2.54 13.31
CA VAL A 37 -1.93 -2.05 12.83
C VAL A 37 -2.18 -1.11 11.65
N ARG A 38 -1.69 0.12 11.77
CA ARG A 38 -1.68 1.09 10.67
C ARG A 38 -0.52 0.76 9.73
N LEU A 39 -0.83 0.32 8.52
CA LEU A 39 0.13 0.27 7.43
C LEU A 39 0.11 1.60 6.68
N THR A 40 1.27 2.22 6.57
CA THR A 40 1.48 3.43 5.76
C THR A 40 2.41 3.12 4.60
N VAL A 41 2.01 3.53 3.40
CA VAL A 41 2.76 3.34 2.15
C VAL A 41 3.19 4.69 1.61
N PHE A 42 4.48 4.84 1.29
CA PHE A 42 5.08 6.05 0.74
C PHE A 42 5.54 5.78 -0.68
N ILE A 43 4.91 6.47 -1.63
CA ILE A 43 5.27 6.39 -3.05
C ILE A 43 6.01 7.65 -3.46
N LEU A 44 7.28 7.47 -3.80
CA LEU A 44 8.19 8.56 -4.13
C LEU A 44 8.66 8.44 -5.58
N ASN A 45 8.99 9.57 -6.21
CA ASN A 45 9.69 9.59 -7.48
C ASN A 45 11.21 9.44 -7.29
N ASN A 46 11.98 9.49 -8.37
CA ASN A 46 13.45 9.39 -8.34
C ASN A 46 14.13 10.54 -7.57
N GLN A 47 13.44 11.65 -7.34
CA GLN A 47 13.94 12.80 -6.58
C GLN A 47 13.56 12.74 -5.08
N GLY A 48 12.86 11.67 -4.65
CA GLY A 48 12.38 11.53 -3.27
C GLY A 48 11.12 12.34 -2.97
N LEU A 49 10.44 12.89 -3.98
CA LEU A 49 9.20 13.64 -3.82
C LEU A 49 7.99 12.70 -3.89
N GLY A 50 6.98 12.99 -3.06
CA GLY A 50 5.72 12.26 -3.02
C GLY A 50 4.97 12.30 -4.34
N VAL A 51 4.37 11.17 -4.71
CA VAL A 51 3.60 11.04 -5.95
C VAL A 51 2.12 10.89 -5.63
N LEU A 52 1.32 11.88 -6.01
CA LEU A 52 -0.13 11.92 -5.80
C LEU A 52 -0.89 10.93 -6.70
N GLY A 53 -2.00 10.39 -6.17
CA GLY A 53 -3.03 9.72 -6.95
C GLY A 53 -2.69 8.30 -7.38
N LYS A 54 -1.68 7.68 -6.78
CA LYS A 54 -1.28 6.30 -7.04
C LYS A 54 -2.17 5.34 -6.27
N LYS A 55 -2.67 4.30 -6.96
CA LYS A 55 -3.55 3.31 -6.33
C LYS A 55 -2.72 2.22 -5.69
N ILE A 56 -2.97 1.97 -4.41
CA ILE A 56 -2.27 0.93 -3.66
C ILE A 56 -3.14 -0.32 -3.57
N PHE A 57 -2.54 -1.47 -3.87
CA PHE A 57 -3.13 -2.78 -3.70
C PHE A 57 -2.31 -3.58 -2.69
N ILE A 58 -2.98 -4.18 -1.73
CA ILE A 58 -2.38 -5.04 -0.71
C ILE A 58 -2.77 -6.49 -1.02
N GLY A 59 -1.80 -7.40 -0.96
CA GLY A 59 -2.05 -8.83 -1.08
C GLY A 59 -3.11 -9.30 -0.08
N THR A 60 -4.08 -10.07 -0.55
CA THR A 60 -5.17 -10.56 0.29
C THR A 60 -4.72 -11.75 1.13
N ASN A 61 -5.13 -11.78 2.40
CA ASN A 61 -4.96 -12.94 3.28
C ASN A 61 -6.28 -13.17 4.03
N PRO A 62 -6.86 -14.38 3.99
CA PRO A 62 -8.16 -14.65 4.61
C PRO A 62 -8.17 -14.50 6.14
N SER A 63 -7.01 -14.48 6.79
CA SER A 63 -6.89 -14.28 8.24
C SER A 63 -6.76 -12.79 8.63
N LEU A 64 -6.72 -11.88 7.67
CA LEU A 64 -6.59 -10.45 7.90
C LEU A 64 -7.84 -9.69 7.44
N ASN A 65 -8.29 -8.75 8.26
CA ASN A 65 -9.22 -7.72 7.86
C ASN A 65 -8.42 -6.47 7.48
N ILE A 66 -8.50 -6.04 6.23
CA ILE A 66 -7.76 -4.88 5.70
C ILE A 66 -8.77 -3.80 5.32
N GLU A 67 -8.74 -2.70 6.06
CA GLU A 67 -9.57 -1.51 5.85
C GLU A 67 -8.76 -0.41 5.18
N ALA A 68 -9.16 0.00 3.98
CA ALA A 68 -8.56 1.13 3.29
C ALA A 68 -9.12 2.45 3.84
N ILE A 69 -8.30 3.17 4.63
CA ILE A 69 -8.64 4.53 5.07
C ILE A 69 -8.32 5.54 3.98
N GLN A 70 -7.19 5.34 3.28
CA GLN A 70 -6.79 6.12 2.14
C GLN A 70 -6.06 5.22 1.13
N GLY A 71 -6.79 4.72 0.14
CA GLY A 71 -6.25 3.80 -0.87
C GLY A 71 -5.52 4.46 -2.03
N LEU A 72 -5.64 5.78 -2.18
CA LEU A 72 -4.91 6.59 -3.16
C LEU A 72 -3.88 7.46 -2.43
N THR A 73 -2.69 7.60 -3.01
CA THR A 73 -1.67 8.44 -2.40
C THR A 73 -2.04 9.93 -2.43
N ASP A 74 -1.65 10.67 -1.38
CA ASP A 74 -1.81 12.14 -1.30
C ASP A 74 -0.62 12.91 -1.93
N ASN A 75 -0.59 14.23 -1.78
CA ASN A 75 0.49 15.10 -2.28
C ASN A 75 1.87 14.76 -1.70
N TYR A 76 1.93 14.06 -0.56
CA TYR A 76 3.16 13.58 0.05
C TYR A 76 3.46 12.12 -0.33
N GLY A 77 2.69 11.52 -1.22
CA GLY A 77 2.84 10.14 -1.65
C GLY A 77 2.31 9.12 -0.64
N LYS A 78 1.49 9.52 0.35
CA LYS A 78 1.08 8.65 1.46
C LYS A 78 -0.26 7.97 1.21
N ALA A 79 -0.37 6.70 1.58
CA ALA A 79 -1.61 5.93 1.64
C ALA A 79 -1.69 5.15 2.97
N TYR A 80 -2.90 4.97 3.50
CA TYR A 80 -3.13 4.42 4.86
C TYR A 80 -4.13 3.27 4.85
N PHE A 81 -3.78 2.20 5.58
CA PHE A 81 -4.59 1.00 5.74
C PHE A 81 -4.60 0.56 7.20
N ASP A 82 -5.74 0.11 7.71
CA ASP A 82 -5.87 -0.50 9.05
C ASP A 82 -5.99 -1.98 8.84
N ILE A 83 -5.19 -2.73 9.59
CA ILE A 83 -5.14 -4.17 9.47
C ILE A 83 -5.38 -4.76 10.85
N SER A 84 -6.37 -5.63 10.97
CA SER A 84 -6.63 -6.41 12.17
C SER A 84 -6.70 -7.90 11.85
N SER A 85 -6.53 -8.74 12.88
CA SER A 85 -6.64 -10.19 12.75
C SER A 85 -7.26 -10.78 14.01
N SER A 86 -8.02 -11.86 13.84
CA SER A 86 -8.47 -12.73 14.94
C SER A 86 -7.58 -13.96 15.11
N LYS A 87 -6.51 -14.09 14.31
CA LYS A 87 -5.62 -15.24 14.31
C LYS A 87 -4.18 -14.78 14.56
N ALA A 88 -3.60 -15.29 15.64
CA ALA A 88 -2.20 -15.03 15.96
C ALA A 88 -1.28 -15.61 14.86
N GLY A 89 -0.21 -14.90 14.56
CA GLY A 89 0.75 -15.27 13.55
C GLY A 89 1.47 -14.08 12.93
N GLU A 90 2.44 -14.42 12.10
CA GLU A 90 3.19 -13.48 11.30
C GLU A 90 2.64 -13.43 9.87
N TYR A 91 2.49 -12.22 9.34
CA TYR A 91 1.94 -11.99 8.02
C TYR A 91 2.90 -11.14 7.19
N PHE A 92 3.18 -11.60 5.98
CA PHE A 92 4.00 -10.90 4.99
C PHE A 92 3.10 -10.47 3.82
N LEU A 93 2.87 -9.18 3.68
CA LEU A 93 1.98 -8.64 2.65
C LEU A 93 2.79 -8.01 1.51
N GLU A 94 2.45 -8.44 0.30
CA GLU A 94 2.96 -7.81 -0.92
C GLU A 94 2.14 -6.55 -1.23
N ILE A 95 2.83 -5.48 -1.58
CA ILE A 95 2.23 -4.19 -1.90
C ILE A 95 2.48 -3.90 -3.38
N LYS A 96 1.42 -3.56 -4.10
CA LYS A 96 1.51 -3.11 -5.49
C LYS A 96 0.99 -1.69 -5.61
N VAL A 97 1.61 -0.95 -6.51
CA VAL A 97 1.26 0.42 -6.87
C VAL A 97 0.86 0.39 -8.33
N ASP A 98 -0.41 0.69 -8.59
CA ASP A 98 -1.05 0.39 -9.87
C ASP A 98 -0.82 -1.09 -10.21
N ASP A 99 0.04 -1.41 -11.19
CA ASP A 99 0.36 -2.78 -11.60
C ASP A 99 1.79 -3.23 -11.23
N LYS A 100 2.56 -2.43 -10.50
CA LYS A 100 3.96 -2.74 -10.15
C LYS A 100 4.11 -3.10 -8.67
N ALA A 101 4.76 -4.23 -8.39
CA ALA A 101 5.10 -4.62 -7.02
C ALA A 101 6.22 -3.77 -6.44
N LEU A 102 6.07 -3.36 -5.19
CA LEU A 102 7.17 -2.77 -4.42
C LEU A 102 8.14 -3.86 -3.96
N LYS A 103 9.39 -3.46 -3.77
CA LYS A 103 10.43 -4.33 -3.21
C LYS A 103 10.17 -4.65 -1.73
N SER A 104 9.62 -3.67 -1.00
CA SER A 104 9.31 -3.79 0.43
C SER A 104 8.02 -4.57 0.67
N LYS A 105 8.04 -5.49 1.64
CA LYS A 105 6.89 -6.29 2.09
C LYS A 105 6.49 -5.87 3.50
N ALA A 106 5.19 -5.77 3.78
CA ALA A 106 4.74 -5.41 5.13
C ALA A 106 4.86 -6.64 6.01
N HIS A 107 5.58 -6.52 7.13
CA HIS A 107 5.66 -7.55 8.16
C HIS A 107 4.77 -7.12 9.34
N LEU A 108 3.79 -7.95 9.65
CA LEU A 108 2.83 -7.72 10.74
C LEU A 108 2.85 -8.92 11.68
N VAL A 109 2.83 -8.64 12.97
CA VAL A 109 2.77 -9.66 14.01
C VAL A 109 1.48 -9.50 14.80
N PHE A 110 0.66 -10.55 14.86
CA PHE A 110 -0.50 -10.62 15.74
C PHE A 110 -0.27 -11.70 16.80
N ASN A 111 -0.42 -11.35 18.08
CA ASN A 111 -0.18 -12.23 19.23
C ASN A 111 -1.46 -12.59 19.97
#